data_AF-A0A8S1T449-F1
#
_entry.id   AF-A0A8S1T449-F1
#
_cell.length_a   1.000
_cell.length_b   1.000
_cell.length_c   1.000
_cell.angle_alpha   90.00
_cell.angle_beta   90.00
_cell.angle_gamma   90.00
#
_symmetry.space_group_name_H-M   'P 1'
#
loop_
_entity.id
_entity.type
_entity.pdbx_description
1 polymer ?
#
loop_
_entity_poly.entity_id
_entity_poly.type
_entity_poly.pdbx_seq_one_letter_code
_entity_poly.pdbx_strand_id
1 'polypeptide(L)'
;MGGGTNYGPPFQQTLEILKENQEYDNSVILFYTDGEATYPQKVIEQYGALSKKMKDSIYFLACSQPIKSSSLNEILNFFKREFIYSEWRDQITPSDLNKNWAEMISQAHLDKYKA
;
A
#
# COMPACT_ATOMS: atom_id res chain seq x y z
N MET A 1 -13.15 26.03 8.00
CA MET A 1 -12.27 25.82 6.83
C MET A 1 -11.79 24.38 6.91
N GLY A 2 -12.16 23.56 5.92
CA GLY A 2 -12.15 22.10 6.02
C GLY A 2 -10.75 21.50 5.99
N GLY A 3 -10.50 20.58 6.92
CA GLY A 3 -9.33 19.69 6.90
C GLY A 3 -9.48 18.70 5.77
N GLY A 4 -8.91 19.02 4.60
CA GLY A 4 -8.80 18.07 3.50
C GLY A 4 -7.84 16.94 3.88
N THR A 5 -8.16 15.72 3.46
CA THR A 5 -7.25 14.58 3.54
C THR A 5 -5.98 14.91 2.75
N ASN A 6 -4.80 14.57 3.29
CA ASN A 6 -3.51 14.74 2.60
C ASN A 6 -2.73 13.43 2.66
N TYR A 7 -2.53 12.81 1.50
CA TYR A 7 -1.82 11.55 1.38
C TYR A 7 -0.29 11.70 1.57
N GLY A 8 0.26 12.89 1.34
CA GLY A 8 1.71 13.11 1.32
C GLY A 8 2.42 12.71 2.62
N PRO A 9 2.05 13.28 3.78
CA PRO A 9 2.74 12.98 5.04
C PRO A 9 2.69 11.49 5.45
N PRO A 10 1.54 10.79 5.37
CA PRO A 10 1.49 9.34 5.64
C PRO A 10 2.41 8.51 4.73
N PHE A 11 2.44 8.80 3.42
CA PHE A 11 3.35 8.11 2.50
C PHE A 11 4.82 8.42 2.80
N GLN A 12 5.13 9.66 3.20
CA GLN A 12 6.51 10.05 3.54
C GLN A 12 7.00 9.29 4.78
N GLN A 13 6.19 9.25 5.83
CA GLN A 13 6.51 8.50 7.06
C GLN A 13 6.65 7.01 6.79
N THR A 14 5.76 6.44 5.98
CA THR A 14 5.84 5.02 5.62
C THR A 14 7.15 4.71 4.86
N LEU A 15 7.56 5.59 3.96
CA LEU A 15 8.82 5.43 3.22
C LEU A 15 10.04 5.51 4.14
N GLU A 16 10.03 6.39 5.15
CA GLU A 16 11.09 6.49 6.16
C GLU A 16 11.19 5.19 6.97
N ILE A 17 10.06 4.69 7.47
CA ILE A 17 10.00 3.41 8.19
C ILE A 17 10.59 2.27 7.35
N LEU A 18 10.22 2.15 6.07
CA LEU A 18 10.74 1.09 5.19
C LEU A 18 12.25 1.19 4.97
N LYS A 19 12.80 2.41 4.92
CA LYS A 19 14.23 2.64 4.74
C LYS A 19 15.04 2.35 6.01
N GLU A 20 14.46 2.64 7.17
CA GLU A 20 15.07 2.37 8.47
C GLU A 20 15.04 0.89 8.83
N ASN A 21 14.03 0.15 8.36
CA ASN A 21 13.77 -1.24 8.74
C ASN A 21 14.01 -2.24 7.59
N GLN A 22 15.19 -2.17 6.95
CA GLN A 22 15.54 -3.03 5.80
C GLN A 22 15.92 -4.47 6.18
N GLU A 23 16.00 -4.78 7.47
CA GLU A 23 16.27 -6.12 8.00
C GLU A 23 15.09 -7.08 7.86
N TYR A 24 13.87 -6.59 7.65
CA TYR A 24 12.70 -7.43 7.50
C TYR A 24 12.63 -8.06 6.10
N ASP A 25 12.38 -9.37 6.06
CA ASP A 25 12.20 -10.13 4.81
C ASP A 25 11.02 -9.63 3.98
N ASN A 26 9.93 -9.22 4.65
CA ASN A 26 8.71 -8.74 4.01
C ASN A 26 8.12 -7.58 4.82
N SER A 27 7.53 -6.62 4.11
CA SER A 27 6.80 -5.49 4.67
C SER A 27 5.41 -5.42 4.05
N VAL A 28 4.41 -5.04 4.84
CA VAL A 28 3.05 -4.85 4.34
C VAL A 28 2.62 -3.42 4.59
N ILE A 29 2.18 -2.74 3.53
CA ILE A 29 1.60 -1.40 3.60
C ILE A 29 0.09 -1.55 3.45
N LEU A 30 -0.65 -1.21 4.51
CA LEU A 30 -2.10 -1.08 4.46
C LEU A 30 -2.45 0.41 4.29
N PHE A 31 -2.97 0.75 3.12
CA PHE A 31 -3.50 2.06 2.82
C PHE A 31 -5.03 2.04 2.89
N TYR A 32 -5.59 2.67 3.90
CA TYR A 32 -7.03 2.87 4.06
C TYR A 32 -7.37 4.35 3.93
N THR A 33 -8.36 4.69 3.09
CA THR A 33 -8.87 6.06 2.95
C THR A 33 -10.38 6.09 2.77
N ASP A 34 -11.03 7.05 3.41
CA ASP A 34 -12.47 7.35 3.29
C ASP A 34 -12.74 8.65 2.51
N GLY A 35 -11.71 9.34 2.02
CA GLY A 35 -11.83 10.66 1.41
C GLY A 35 -10.96 10.86 0.19
N GLU A 36 -11.14 12.00 -0.47
CA GLU A 36 -10.29 12.44 -1.59
C GLU A 36 -9.15 13.32 -1.09
N ALA A 37 -7.99 13.18 -1.74
CA ALA A 37 -6.85 14.06 -1.53
C ALA A 37 -6.11 14.30 -2.85
N THR A 38 -5.22 15.28 -2.88
CA THR A 38 -4.33 15.49 -4.03
C THR A 38 -3.33 14.35 -4.15
N TYR A 39 -3.04 13.93 -5.39
CA TYR A 39 -2.00 12.95 -5.68
C TYR A 39 -0.63 13.46 -5.19
N PRO A 40 0.05 12.74 -4.27
CA PRO A 40 1.26 13.24 -3.65
C PRO A 40 2.50 12.86 -4.49
N GLN A 41 2.60 13.44 -5.69
CA GLN A 41 3.54 13.07 -6.74
C GLN A 41 4.99 12.87 -6.23
N LYS A 42 5.55 13.85 -5.52
CA LYS A 42 6.95 13.84 -5.08
C LYS A 42 7.31 12.64 -4.19
N VAL A 43 6.40 12.19 -3.34
CA VAL A 43 6.68 11.04 -2.46
C VAL A 43 6.44 9.73 -3.18
N ILE A 44 5.42 9.65 -4.05
CA ILE A 44 5.17 8.45 -4.86
C ILE A 44 6.34 8.16 -5.81
N GLU A 45 6.93 9.18 -6.42
CA GLU A 45 8.14 9.02 -7.23
C GLU A 45 9.31 8.41 -6.44
N GLN A 46 9.42 8.72 -5.14
CA GLN A 46 10.47 8.12 -4.29
C GLN A 46 10.23 6.63 -4.01
N TYR A 47 8.98 6.19 -3.93
CA TYR A 47 8.66 4.75 -3.91
C TYR A 47 9.14 4.06 -5.20
N GLY A 48 8.98 4.73 -6.34
CA GLY A 48 9.47 4.27 -7.64
C GLY A 48 10.99 4.18 -7.73
N ALA A 49 11.71 4.95 -6.91
CA ALA A 49 13.16 4.92 -6.83
C ALA A 49 13.73 3.87 -5.86
N LEU A 50 12.88 3.12 -5.15
CA LEU A 50 13.33 2.03 -4.28
C LEU A 50 14.03 0.93 -5.10
N SER A 51 14.99 0.25 -4.46
CA SER A 51 15.68 -0.88 -5.09
C SER A 51 14.69 -2.01 -5.41
N LYS A 52 14.96 -2.77 -6.48
CA LYS A 52 14.11 -3.92 -6.85
C LYS A 52 13.91 -4.88 -5.69
N LYS A 53 14.97 -5.18 -4.93
CA LYS A 53 14.92 -6.04 -3.74
C LYS A 53 13.90 -5.54 -2.70
N MET A 54 13.90 -4.23 -2.40
CA MET A 54 12.91 -3.65 -1.48
C MET A 54 11.50 -3.66 -2.07
N LYS A 55 11.35 -3.39 -3.36
CA LYS A 55 10.02 -3.43 -4.01
C LYS A 55 9.41 -4.83 -3.98
N ASP A 56 10.23 -5.85 -4.25
CA ASP A 56 9.80 -7.26 -4.24
C ASP A 56 9.42 -7.74 -2.82
N SER A 57 9.91 -7.09 -1.75
CA SER A 57 9.56 -7.43 -0.36
C SER A 57 8.37 -6.65 0.21
N ILE A 58 7.82 -5.69 -0.54
CA ILE A 58 6.71 -4.86 -0.10
C ILE A 58 5.40 -5.35 -0.73
N TYR A 59 4.45 -5.70 0.13
CA TYR A 59 3.07 -5.99 -0.25
C TYR A 59 2.22 -4.75 0.01
N PHE A 60 1.57 -4.26 -1.03
CA PHE A 60 0.69 -3.10 -0.90
C PHE A 60 -0.77 -3.52 -0.95
N LEU A 61 -1.50 -3.16 0.11
CA LEU A 61 -2.92 -3.37 0.31
C LEU A 61 -3.62 -2.03 0.34
N ALA A 62 -4.58 -1.82 -0.56
CA ALA A 62 -5.39 -0.62 -0.55
C ALA A 62 -6.86 -0.93 -0.33
N CYS A 63 -7.50 -0.14 0.53
CA CYS A 63 -8.91 -0.21 0.87
C CYS A 63 -9.48 1.20 0.84
N SER A 64 -10.66 1.38 0.24
CA SER A 64 -11.38 2.66 0.32
C SER A 64 -12.87 2.47 0.50
N GLN A 65 -13.52 3.50 1.07
CA GLN A 65 -14.97 3.63 0.93
C GLN A 65 -15.33 3.86 -0.55
N PRO A 66 -16.56 3.55 -1.00
CA PRO A 66 -16.99 3.70 -2.39
C PRO A 66 -17.11 5.19 -2.78
N ILE A 67 -15.95 5.82 -2.97
CA ILE A 67 -15.80 7.17 -3.51
C ILE A 67 -14.77 7.04 -4.63
N LYS A 68 -15.19 7.29 -5.86
CA LYS A 68 -14.33 7.23 -7.04
C LYS A 68 -13.40 8.44 -7.08
N SER A 69 -12.29 8.36 -6.35
CA SER A 69 -11.24 9.39 -6.40
C SER A 69 -10.25 9.13 -7.52
N SER A 70 -10.01 10.12 -8.39
CA SER A 70 -9.02 10.01 -9.47
C SER A 70 -7.60 9.80 -8.94
N SER A 71 -7.22 10.55 -7.90
CA SER A 71 -5.90 10.46 -7.26
C SER A 71 -5.67 9.12 -6.56
N LEU A 72 -6.71 8.55 -5.94
CA LEU A 72 -6.63 7.18 -5.40
C LEU A 72 -6.32 6.20 -6.52
N ASN A 73 -7.08 6.23 -7.62
CA ASN A 73 -6.84 5.35 -8.76
C ASN A 73 -5.43 5.50 -9.34
N GLU A 74 -4.90 6.72 -9.39
CA GLU A 74 -3.52 6.97 -9.81
C GLU A 74 -2.49 6.32 -8.88
N ILE A 75 -2.68 6.42 -7.55
CA ILE A 75 -1.84 5.74 -6.55
C ILE A 75 -1.93 4.22 -6.74
N LEU A 76 -3.14 3.67 -6.85
CA LEU A 76 -3.35 2.23 -7.04
C LEU A 76 -2.67 1.72 -8.31
N ASN A 77 -2.82 2.44 -9.42
CA ASN A 77 -2.18 2.08 -10.69
C ASN A 77 -0.65 2.16 -10.62
N PHE A 78 -0.11 3.13 -9.88
CA PHE A 78 1.32 3.23 -9.63
C PHE A 78 1.81 2.00 -8.85
N PHE A 79 1.21 1.71 -7.69
CA PHE A 79 1.66 0.60 -6.84
C PHE A 79 1.47 -0.77 -7.50
N LYS A 80 0.41 -0.94 -8.30
CA LYS A 80 0.18 -2.15 -9.11
C LYS A 80 1.28 -2.42 -10.15
N ARG A 81 1.92 -1.38 -10.66
CA ARG A 81 3.02 -1.51 -11.63
C ARG A 81 4.36 -1.79 -10.95
N GLU A 82 4.59 -1.17 -9.80
CA GLU A 82 5.91 -1.14 -9.17
C GLU A 82 6.12 -2.23 -8.10
N PHE A 83 5.07 -2.81 -7.53
CA PHE A 83 5.14 -3.69 -6.36
C PHE A 83 4.29 -4.96 -6.49
N ILE A 84 4.50 -5.91 -5.58
CA ILE A 84 3.57 -7.02 -5.37
C ILE A 84 2.28 -6.43 -4.77
N TYR A 85 1.24 -6.34 -5.60
CA TYR A 85 0.04 -5.58 -5.31
C TYR A 85 -1.18 -6.49 -5.25
N SER A 86 -1.95 -6.35 -4.16
CA SER A 86 -3.29 -6.93 -4.07
C SER A 86 -4.32 -5.82 -3.87
N GLU A 87 -5.33 -5.80 -4.73
CA GLU A 87 -6.33 -4.73 -4.80
C GLU A 87 -7.64 -5.14 -4.13
N TRP A 88 -8.20 -4.27 -3.29
CA TRP A 88 -9.53 -4.44 -2.73
C TRP A 88 -10.38 -3.23 -3.08
N ARG A 89 -11.26 -3.38 -4.09
CA ARG A 89 -11.93 -2.22 -4.68
C ARG A 89 -13.19 -1.74 -3.97
N ASP A 90 -13.92 -2.52 -3.16
CA ASP A 90 -15.16 -2.02 -2.56
C ASP A 90 -15.58 -2.76 -1.27
N GLN A 91 -16.17 -2.00 -0.32
CA GLN A 91 -16.95 -2.48 0.84
C GLN A 91 -16.23 -3.35 1.89
N ILE A 92 -14.98 -3.05 2.21
CA ILE A 92 -14.32 -3.70 3.36
C ILE A 92 -14.86 -3.11 4.66
N THR A 93 -15.45 -3.98 5.47
CA THR A 93 -15.61 -3.73 6.90
C THR A 93 -14.29 -4.08 7.62
N PRO A 94 -13.97 -3.49 8.78
CA PRO A 94 -12.77 -3.86 9.53
C PRO A 94 -12.61 -5.36 9.80
N SER A 95 -13.71 -6.11 9.85
CA SER A 95 -13.71 -7.59 9.94
C SER A 95 -13.09 -8.30 8.73
N ASP A 96 -13.20 -7.73 7.53
CA ASP A 96 -12.67 -8.34 6.31
C ASP A 96 -11.14 -8.21 6.23
N LEU A 97 -10.57 -7.15 6.82
CA LEU A 97 -9.11 -6.96 6.92
C LEU A 97 -8.41 -8.14 7.59
N ASN A 98 -8.97 -8.68 8.69
CA ASN A 98 -8.38 -9.79 9.42
C ASN A 98 -8.32 -11.08 8.60
N LYS A 99 -9.36 -11.37 7.82
CA LYS A 99 -9.42 -12.57 6.98
C LYS A 99 -8.39 -12.50 5.84
N ASN A 100 -8.28 -11.33 5.22
CA ASN A 100 -7.41 -11.12 4.07
C ASN A 100 -5.94 -11.04 4.46
N TRP A 101 -5.67 -10.43 5.61
CA TRP A 101 -4.34 -10.46 6.22
C TRP A 101 -3.88 -11.91 6.45
N ALA A 102 -4.77 -12.76 6.98
CA ALA A 102 -4.48 -14.17 7.19
C ALA A 102 -4.22 -14.93 5.87
N GLU A 103 -5.02 -14.69 4.83
CA GLU A 103 -4.81 -15.29 3.50
C GLU A 103 -3.49 -14.85 2.86
N MET A 104 -3.15 -13.55 2.92
CA MET A 104 -1.95 -13.03 2.28
C MET A 104 -0.66 -13.48 2.98
N ILE A 105 -0.65 -13.52 4.32
CA ILE A 105 0.46 -14.11 5.07
C ILE A 105 0.56 -15.61 4.80
N SER A 106 -0.56 -16.33 4.71
CA SER A 106 -0.56 -17.77 4.42
C SER A 106 -0.01 -18.06 3.03
N GLN A 107 -0.35 -17.25 2.03
CA GLN A 107 0.16 -17.37 0.66
C GLN A 107 1.68 -17.09 0.62
N ALA A 108 2.13 -16.00 1.24
CA ALA A 108 3.54 -15.65 1.35
C ALA A 108 4.36 -16.73 2.09
N HIS A 109 3.75 -17.38 3.09
CA HIS A 109 4.36 -18.51 3.79
C HIS A 109 4.49 -19.73 2.87
N LEU A 110 3.45 -20.09 2.11
CA LEU A 110 3.46 -21.25 1.21
C LEU A 110 4.46 -21.11 0.07
N ASP A 111 4.63 -19.91 -0.49
CA ASP A 111 5.57 -19.67 -1.59
C ASP A 111 7.04 -19.75 -1.13
N LYS A 112 7.31 -19.47 0.16
CA LYS A 112 8.65 -19.65 0.77
C LYS A 112 9.10 -21.11 0.88
N TYR A 113 8.18 -22.08 0.87
CA TYR A 113 8.48 -23.53 0.95
C TYR A 113 8.34 -24.28 -0.37
N LYS A 114 8.10 -23.57 -1.48
CA LYS A 114 8.07 -24.14 -2.84
C LYS A 114 9.36 -23.88 -3.63
N ALA A 115 10.35 -23.21 -3.06
CA ALA A 115 11.69 -22.98 -3.61
C ALA A 115 12.71 -23.90 -2.93
#